data_AF-G1Q7E7-F1
#
_entry.id   AF-G1Q7E7-F1
#
_cell.length_a   1.000
_cell.length_b   1.000
_cell.length_c   1.000
_cell.angle_alpha   90.00
_cell.angle_beta   90.00
_cell.angle_gamma   90.00
#
_symmetry.space_group_name_H-M   'P 1'
#
loop_
_entity.id
_entity.type
_entity.pdbx_description
1 polymer ?
#
loop_
_entity_poly.entity_id
_entity_poly.type
_entity_poly.pdbx_seq_one_letter_code
_entity_poly.pdbx_strand_id
1 'polypeptide(L)'
;MRNWLELLGPCVLRAALHLWLGHLEGSLKAFPQGKHNHYGVVVGVSSARNNHELRNVIRSTWLKHSLQHPALSHRVLVKFIIGARGCEVPVEDREDPYSCRLFNISDPEALFIARFSPPNCGVQVDRLWYKPAEQFVLPESFEGTIVWESQDLHGLVSRDLRRVAVHDGGGVLRVTTTREGAWPPELTEGVEGVAGGFIYTIQEGDALLQNLHSRAGQHTDHLRNLREEDLLQEESSRHGDIVFVDVVDIYWDVPTKLLNFYKWTVEATSFDLLLKTDDNCYIYLEAMFNRIVHRTLQGPSVWWGNFRLNWAVDRTGKWQELEYPSPAYSAFACGSGYVVSRIVHWLASNSGRLKTYQDEDVSMGIWMAAIGPKRYQDSLWLCEKTCETGLSSPQYSPQELADLWRLKELCGDPCHCEAR
;
A
#
# COMPACT_ATOMS: atom_id res chain seq x y z
N MET A 1 67.84 -14.30 -7.06
CA MET A 1 66.72 -14.37 -6.11
C MET A 1 65.45 -14.01 -6.86
N ARG A 2 64.66 -15.00 -7.26
CA ARG A 2 63.42 -14.82 -8.03
C ARG A 2 62.25 -14.65 -7.06
N ASN A 3 61.52 -13.54 -7.20
CA ASN A 3 60.36 -13.17 -6.40
C ASN A 3 59.21 -14.17 -6.59
N TRP A 4 58.75 -14.74 -5.48
CA TRP A 4 57.62 -15.67 -5.37
C TRP A 4 56.26 -14.94 -5.17
N LEU A 5 56.14 -13.69 -5.62
CA LEU A 5 55.00 -12.83 -5.26
C LEU A 5 53.86 -12.74 -6.30
N GLU A 6 53.97 -13.37 -7.46
CA GLU A 6 52.92 -13.27 -8.50
C GLU A 6 52.00 -14.50 -8.65
N LEU A 7 52.16 -15.56 -7.85
CA LEU A 7 51.35 -16.78 -7.96
C LEU A 7 50.29 -16.98 -6.87
N LEU A 8 50.23 -16.10 -5.86
CA LEU A 8 49.26 -16.22 -4.76
C LEU A 8 48.05 -15.28 -4.88
N GLY A 9 48.11 -14.29 -5.77
CA GLY A 9 47.03 -13.30 -5.97
C GLY A 9 45.65 -13.91 -6.30
N PRO A 10 45.52 -14.86 -7.25
CA PRO A 10 44.22 -15.40 -7.63
C PRO A 10 43.62 -16.31 -6.55
N CYS A 11 44.45 -17.09 -5.84
CA CYS A 11 43.99 -18.04 -4.83
C CYS A 11 43.59 -17.34 -3.53
N VAL A 12 44.32 -16.31 -3.11
CA VAL A 12 44.00 -15.54 -1.89
C VAL A 12 42.74 -14.69 -2.10
N LEU A 13 42.57 -14.06 -3.28
CA LEU A 13 41.33 -13.36 -3.61
C LEU A 13 40.11 -14.30 -3.64
N ARG A 14 40.26 -15.51 -4.19
CA ARG A 14 39.17 -16.49 -4.21
C ARG A 14 38.84 -17.03 -2.82
N ALA A 15 39.84 -17.25 -1.97
CA ALA A 15 39.65 -17.65 -0.57
C ALA A 15 39.00 -16.53 0.26
N ALA A 16 39.42 -15.28 0.05
CA ALA A 16 38.82 -14.12 0.70
C ALA A 16 37.37 -13.88 0.23
N LEU A 17 37.06 -14.08 -1.06
CA LEU A 17 35.69 -13.99 -1.57
C LEU A 17 34.79 -15.10 -0.98
N HIS A 18 35.31 -16.33 -0.86
CA HIS A 18 34.60 -17.44 -0.23
C HIS A 18 34.42 -17.25 1.29
N LEU A 19 35.41 -16.69 1.99
CA LEU A 19 35.30 -16.36 3.42
C LEU A 19 34.35 -15.17 3.66
N TRP A 20 34.32 -14.19 2.76
CA TRP A 20 33.42 -13.04 2.85
C TRP A 20 31.97 -13.40 2.49
N LEU A 21 31.77 -14.25 1.47
CA LEU A 21 30.45 -14.86 1.19
C LEU A 21 29.98 -15.76 2.35
N GLY A 22 30.89 -16.55 2.95
CA GLY A 22 30.58 -17.37 4.12
C GLY A 22 30.32 -16.59 5.41
N HIS A 23 30.76 -15.33 5.52
CA HIS A 23 30.42 -14.43 6.63
C HIS A 23 29.11 -13.66 6.40
N LEU A 24 28.70 -13.44 5.14
CA LEU A 24 27.40 -12.86 4.79
C LEU A 24 26.23 -13.86 4.88
N GLU A 25 26.51 -15.17 4.95
CA GLU A 25 25.52 -16.22 5.25
C GLU A 25 25.13 -16.30 6.74
N GLY A 26 25.72 -15.45 7.59
CA GLY A 26 25.46 -15.38 9.03
C GLY A 26 24.24 -14.56 9.44
N SER A 27 23.09 -14.68 8.77
CA SER A 27 21.74 -14.40 9.34
C SER A 27 20.60 -14.82 8.40
N LEU A 28 20.74 -15.97 7.73
CA LEU A 28 19.60 -16.67 7.15
C LEU A 28 19.57 -18.03 7.82
N LYS A 29 18.62 -18.23 8.74
CA LYS A 29 18.37 -19.56 9.32
C LYS A 29 18.15 -20.51 8.14
N ALA A 30 19.11 -21.40 7.90
CA ALA A 30 18.94 -22.52 6.99
C ALA A 30 17.73 -23.32 7.47
N PHE A 31 16.62 -23.22 6.74
CA PHE A 31 15.45 -24.02 7.01
C PHE A 31 15.80 -25.49 6.73
N PRO A 32 15.45 -26.41 7.63
CA PRO A 32 15.78 -27.82 7.46
C PRO A 32 15.08 -28.36 6.21
N GLN A 33 15.86 -28.97 5.29
CA GLN A 33 15.34 -29.77 4.18
C GLN A 33 14.65 -31.04 4.74
N GLY A 34 13.40 -30.88 5.17
CA GLY A 34 12.49 -31.97 5.53
C GLY A 34 11.51 -32.25 4.39
N LYS A 35 11.16 -33.53 4.19
CA LYS A 35 10.18 -34.02 3.21
C LYS A 35 8.96 -33.08 3.08
N HIS A 36 8.90 -32.29 2.02
CA HIS A 36 7.75 -31.41 1.79
C HIS A 36 6.49 -32.25 1.52
N ASN A 37 5.42 -32.00 2.27
CA ASN A 37 4.09 -32.48 1.89
C ASN A 37 3.71 -31.81 0.56
N HIS A 38 3.23 -32.61 -0.40
CA HIS A 38 2.75 -32.12 -1.67
C HIS A 38 1.24 -31.83 -1.58
N TYR A 39 0.84 -30.63 -2.00
CA TYR A 39 -0.54 -30.14 -1.96
C TYR A 39 -1.10 -29.97 -3.38
N GLY A 40 -2.37 -30.32 -3.59
CA GLY A 40 -3.02 -30.01 -4.86
C GLY A 40 -3.24 -28.50 -5.02
N VAL A 41 -3.65 -27.82 -3.95
CA VAL A 41 -3.84 -26.37 -3.96
C VAL A 41 -3.30 -25.76 -2.66
N VAL A 42 -2.51 -24.70 -2.79
CA VAL A 42 -2.20 -23.78 -1.69
C VAL A 42 -3.11 -22.56 -1.81
N VAL A 43 -3.82 -22.21 -0.75
CA VAL A 43 -4.69 -21.02 -0.67
C VAL A 43 -3.98 -19.96 0.15
N GLY A 44 -3.63 -18.84 -0.48
CA GLY A 44 -3.16 -17.64 0.17
C GLY A 44 -4.30 -16.66 0.39
N VAL A 45 -4.62 -16.39 1.66
CA VAL A 45 -5.64 -15.41 2.05
C VAL A 45 -4.94 -14.13 2.50
N SER A 46 -5.03 -13.06 1.71
CA SER A 46 -4.49 -11.75 2.12
C SER A 46 -5.32 -11.20 3.28
N SER A 47 -4.69 -10.93 4.43
CA SER A 47 -5.37 -10.42 5.62
C SER A 47 -4.55 -9.32 6.29
N ALA A 48 -5.22 -8.26 6.77
CA ALA A 48 -4.55 -7.20 7.53
C ALA A 48 -4.29 -7.65 8.98
N ARG A 49 -3.25 -7.12 9.62
CA ARG A 49 -2.90 -7.43 11.03
C ARG A 49 -4.09 -7.38 11.99
N ASN A 50 -4.95 -6.36 11.87
CA ASN A 50 -6.11 -6.13 12.73
C ASN A 50 -7.38 -6.92 12.33
N ASN A 51 -7.38 -7.68 11.24
CA ASN A 51 -8.55 -8.43 10.75
C ASN A 51 -8.76 -9.79 11.48
N HIS A 52 -8.57 -9.83 12.79
CA HIS A 52 -8.69 -11.06 13.59
C HIS A 52 -10.07 -11.71 13.48
N GLU A 53 -11.15 -10.91 13.48
CA GLU A 53 -12.52 -11.41 13.36
C GLU A 53 -12.77 -12.09 12.00
N LEU A 54 -12.30 -11.50 10.90
CA LEU A 54 -12.43 -12.10 9.55
C LEU A 54 -11.70 -13.44 9.48
N ARG A 55 -10.46 -13.52 10.01
CA ARG A 55 -9.71 -14.78 10.08
C ARG A 55 -10.43 -15.84 10.90
N ASN A 56 -11.02 -15.47 12.03
CA ASN A 56 -11.80 -16.38 12.86
C ASN A 56 -13.07 -16.89 12.15
N VAL A 57 -13.79 -15.99 11.45
CA VAL A 57 -14.95 -16.40 10.66
C VAL A 57 -14.54 -17.37 9.57
N ILE A 58 -13.46 -17.10 8.83
CA ILE A 58 -12.92 -18.03 7.84
C ILE A 58 -12.60 -19.39 8.46
N ARG A 59 -11.88 -19.40 9.59
CA ARG A 59 -11.56 -20.63 10.35
C ARG A 59 -12.79 -21.42 10.73
N SER A 60 -13.86 -20.75 11.15
CA SER A 60 -15.11 -21.41 11.55
C SER A 60 -16.03 -21.82 10.39
N THR A 61 -15.78 -21.33 9.18
CA THR A 61 -16.63 -21.52 7.99
C THR A 61 -15.94 -22.37 6.93
N TRP A 62 -15.56 -21.80 5.79
CA TRP A 62 -15.07 -22.56 4.64
C TRP A 62 -13.72 -23.25 4.89
N LEU A 63 -12.87 -22.69 5.75
CA LEU A 63 -11.63 -23.36 6.14
C LEU A 63 -11.95 -24.64 6.92
N LYS A 64 -12.80 -24.56 7.96
CA LYS A 64 -13.28 -25.75 8.69
C LYS A 64 -13.92 -26.76 7.75
N HIS A 65 -14.78 -26.32 6.84
CA HIS A 65 -15.40 -27.20 5.85
C HIS A 65 -14.33 -27.92 5.00
N SER A 66 -13.31 -27.21 4.51
CA SER A 66 -12.23 -27.81 3.72
C SER A 66 -11.41 -28.84 4.48
N LEU A 67 -11.17 -28.62 5.77
CA LEU A 67 -10.42 -29.54 6.65
C LEU A 67 -11.22 -30.81 6.97
N GLN A 68 -12.55 -30.73 6.95
CA GLN A 68 -13.45 -31.85 7.22
C GLN A 68 -13.85 -32.62 5.96
N HIS A 69 -13.71 -32.01 4.78
CA HIS A 69 -14.14 -32.61 3.52
C HIS A 69 -13.15 -33.71 3.04
N PRO A 70 -13.60 -34.97 2.80
CA PRO A 70 -12.71 -36.10 2.50
C PRO A 70 -11.81 -35.92 1.28
N ALA A 71 -12.28 -35.19 0.25
CA ALA A 71 -11.52 -34.94 -0.97
C ALA A 71 -10.54 -33.75 -0.86
N LEU A 72 -10.71 -32.87 0.15
CA LEU A 72 -9.96 -31.60 0.24
C LEU A 72 -8.94 -31.62 1.39
N SER A 73 -9.26 -32.27 2.52
CA SER A 73 -8.52 -32.18 3.78
C SER A 73 -7.02 -32.48 3.69
N HIS A 74 -6.62 -33.37 2.78
CA HIS A 74 -5.20 -33.72 2.56
C HIS A 74 -4.57 -33.05 1.33
N ARG A 75 -5.35 -32.31 0.54
CA ARG A 75 -4.92 -31.71 -0.73
C ARG A 75 -4.82 -30.18 -0.66
N VAL A 76 -5.44 -29.55 0.33
CA VAL A 76 -5.49 -28.10 0.48
C VAL A 76 -4.62 -27.67 1.65
N LEU A 77 -3.75 -26.69 1.41
CA LEU A 77 -3.10 -25.92 2.47
C LEU A 77 -3.65 -24.50 2.45
N VAL A 78 -4.21 -24.00 3.55
CA VAL A 78 -4.67 -22.61 3.65
C VAL A 78 -3.73 -21.84 4.56
N LYS A 79 -3.33 -20.64 4.14
CA LYS A 79 -2.48 -19.72 4.89
C LYS A 79 -2.98 -18.29 4.79
N PHE A 80 -3.08 -17.61 5.94
CA PHE A 80 -3.24 -16.17 6.00
C PHE A 80 -1.91 -15.48 5.78
N ILE A 81 -1.87 -14.52 4.88
CA ILE A 81 -0.69 -13.73 4.54
C ILE A 81 -0.80 -12.42 5.29
N ILE A 82 0.17 -12.09 6.13
CA ILE A 82 0.16 -10.86 6.93
C ILE A 82 1.54 -10.20 6.87
N GLY A 83 1.59 -8.87 6.72
CA GLY A 83 2.85 -8.14 6.78
C GLY A 83 3.48 -8.25 8.17
N ALA A 84 4.78 -8.48 8.22
CA ALA A 84 5.52 -8.71 9.46
C ALA A 84 5.57 -7.46 10.35
N ARG A 85 5.41 -6.25 9.77
CA ARG A 85 5.47 -4.97 10.48
C ARG A 85 4.17 -4.18 10.29
N GLY A 86 3.75 -3.46 11.33
CA GLY A 86 2.71 -2.42 11.18
C GLY A 86 3.32 -1.08 10.77
N CYS A 87 2.49 -0.15 10.30
CA CYS A 87 2.94 1.18 9.93
C CYS A 87 3.05 2.08 11.16
N GLU A 88 4.26 2.56 11.46
CA GLU A 88 4.55 3.44 12.61
C GLU A 88 3.90 4.82 12.50
N VAL A 89 3.50 5.24 11.30
CA VAL A 89 2.81 6.52 11.06
C VAL A 89 1.30 6.35 11.31
N PRO A 90 0.69 7.13 12.24
CA PRO A 90 -0.76 7.20 12.42
C PRO A 90 -1.47 7.55 11.12
N VAL A 91 -2.71 7.09 10.91
CA VAL A 91 -3.40 7.29 9.62
C VAL A 91 -3.58 8.77 9.30
N GLU A 92 -3.77 9.58 10.33
CA GLU A 92 -4.00 11.02 10.28
C GLU A 92 -2.75 11.81 9.88
N ASP A 93 -1.55 11.24 10.09
CA ASP A 93 -0.26 11.86 9.81
C ASP A 93 0.34 11.43 8.45
N ARG A 94 -0.36 10.55 7.71
CA ARG A 94 0.14 10.02 6.45
C ARG A 94 -0.11 10.97 5.28
N GLU A 95 0.76 10.89 4.28
CA GLU A 95 0.59 11.54 2.98
C GLU A 95 -0.76 11.18 2.35
N ASP A 96 -1.13 9.91 2.46
CA ASP A 96 -2.43 9.36 2.09
C ASP A 96 -2.77 8.19 3.04
N PRO A 97 -4.05 7.85 3.25
CA PRO A 97 -4.44 6.84 4.23
C PRO A 97 -3.97 5.41 3.89
N TYR A 98 -3.41 5.18 2.71
CA TYR A 98 -3.08 3.87 2.19
C TYR A 98 -1.57 3.59 2.12
N SER A 99 -0.72 4.62 2.19
CA SER A 99 0.73 4.52 2.31
C SER A 99 1.19 4.48 3.78
N CYS A 100 2.51 4.49 3.99
CA CYS A 100 3.17 4.62 5.28
C CYS A 100 4.23 5.72 5.23
N ARG A 101 3.92 6.80 4.50
CA ARG A 101 4.79 7.96 4.37
C ARG A 101 4.19 9.09 5.19
N LEU A 102 5.03 9.78 5.94
CA LEU A 102 4.63 11.03 6.59
C LEU A 102 4.26 12.02 5.50
N PHE A 103 3.19 12.77 5.72
CA PHE A 103 2.81 13.87 4.86
C PHE A 103 3.99 14.84 4.71
N ASN A 104 4.56 14.92 3.51
CA ASN A 104 5.72 15.76 3.24
C ASN A 104 5.27 17.14 2.78
N ILE A 105 5.50 18.13 3.64
CA ILE A 105 5.05 19.50 3.38
C ILE A 105 6.03 20.28 2.47
N SER A 106 7.11 19.64 2.00
CA SER A 106 8.20 20.31 1.28
C SER A 106 8.09 20.32 -0.25
N ASP A 107 7.04 19.77 -0.87
CA ASP A 107 6.92 19.76 -2.34
C ASP A 107 6.42 21.11 -2.90
N PRO A 108 7.21 21.83 -3.71
CA PRO A 108 6.92 23.20 -4.12
C PRO A 108 6.05 23.24 -5.37
N GLU A 109 4.78 22.85 -5.27
CA GLU A 109 3.79 23.21 -6.29
C GLU A 109 3.04 24.47 -5.85
N ALA A 110 2.95 25.47 -6.73
CA ALA A 110 2.24 26.70 -6.43
C ALA A 110 0.73 26.40 -6.34
N LEU A 111 0.25 26.14 -5.12
CA LEU A 111 -1.14 25.72 -4.91
C LEU A 111 -2.15 26.82 -5.30
N PHE A 112 -1.79 28.11 -5.16
CA PHE A 112 -2.70 29.24 -5.45
C PHE A 112 -1.96 30.53 -5.89
N ILE A 113 -2.63 31.38 -6.69
CA ILE A 113 -2.17 32.74 -7.05
C ILE A 113 -3.28 33.74 -6.71
N ALA A 114 -3.06 34.56 -5.68
CA ALA A 114 -3.94 35.67 -5.34
C ALA A 114 -3.56 36.92 -6.14
N ARG A 115 -4.48 37.49 -6.93
CA ARG A 115 -4.25 38.73 -7.68
C ARG A 115 -4.94 39.90 -7.00
N PHE A 116 -4.17 40.93 -6.68
CA PHE A 116 -4.73 42.21 -6.24
C PHE A 116 -5.49 42.87 -7.41
N SER A 117 -6.63 43.50 -7.12
CA SER A 117 -7.47 44.15 -8.13
C SER A 117 -6.74 45.33 -8.83
N PRO A 118 -6.59 45.35 -10.16
CA PRO A 118 -6.08 46.53 -10.89
C PRO A 118 -7.21 47.53 -11.22
N PRO A 119 -6.99 48.86 -11.28
CA PRO A 119 -5.84 49.69 -10.88
C PRO A 119 -6.26 50.61 -9.71
N ASN A 120 -6.41 50.06 -8.50
CA ASN A 120 -6.67 50.85 -7.30
C ASN A 120 -5.49 50.69 -6.34
N CYS A 121 -4.87 51.80 -5.90
CA CYS A 121 -3.75 51.80 -4.96
C CYS A 121 -4.15 51.32 -3.55
N GLY A 122 -5.44 51.10 -3.29
CA GLY A 122 -5.96 50.72 -1.98
C GLY A 122 -6.32 51.92 -1.11
N VAL A 123 -6.59 51.68 0.17
CA VAL A 123 -6.94 52.70 1.17
C VAL A 123 -5.80 52.82 2.18
N GLN A 124 -5.36 54.05 2.44
CA GLN A 124 -4.33 54.30 3.45
C GLN A 124 -4.98 54.52 4.83
N VAL A 125 -4.57 53.72 5.81
CA VAL A 125 -4.98 53.85 7.22
C VAL A 125 -3.73 53.76 8.08
N ASP A 126 -3.50 54.73 8.97
CA ASP A 126 -2.33 54.76 9.88
C ASP A 126 -0.98 54.50 9.21
N ARG A 127 -0.77 55.12 8.03
CA ARG A 127 0.43 55.00 7.17
C ARG A 127 0.61 53.62 6.50
N LEU A 128 -0.31 52.68 6.69
CA LEU A 128 -0.34 51.39 6.00
C LEU A 128 -1.33 51.45 4.84
N TRP A 129 -0.99 50.77 3.74
CA TRP A 129 -1.86 50.65 2.57
C TRP A 129 -2.58 49.30 2.59
N TYR A 130 -3.90 49.33 2.54
CA TYR A 130 -4.74 48.15 2.48
C TYR A 130 -5.38 48.01 1.11
N LYS A 131 -5.21 46.84 0.50
CA LYS A 131 -5.84 46.50 -0.78
C LYS A 131 -6.64 45.22 -0.61
N PRO A 132 -7.91 45.17 -1.04
CA PRO A 132 -8.67 43.93 -0.99
C PRO A 132 -8.03 42.90 -1.92
N ALA A 133 -7.82 41.69 -1.40
CA ALA A 133 -7.43 40.51 -2.14
C ALA A 133 -8.59 39.50 -2.11
N GLU A 134 -8.60 38.59 -3.08
CA GLU A 134 -9.47 37.41 -3.01
C GLU A 134 -9.14 36.61 -1.75
N GLN A 135 -10.18 36.13 -1.05
CA GLN A 135 -10.01 35.28 0.12
C GLN A 135 -9.74 33.85 -0.33
N PHE A 136 -8.78 33.19 0.31
CA PHE A 136 -8.43 31.79 0.04
C PHE A 136 -8.37 31.02 1.36
N VAL A 137 -8.85 29.78 1.30
CA VAL A 137 -8.77 28.84 2.42
C VAL A 137 -7.62 27.89 2.11
N LEU A 138 -6.57 27.92 2.94
CA LEU A 138 -5.48 26.96 2.87
C LEU A 138 -5.92 25.66 3.59
N PRO A 139 -5.55 24.48 3.07
CA PRO A 139 -5.84 23.23 3.74
C PRO A 139 -5.08 23.12 5.07
N GLU A 140 -5.55 22.25 5.95
CA GLU A 140 -4.86 21.92 7.20
C GLU A 140 -3.45 21.40 6.90
N SER A 141 -2.47 21.78 7.74
CA SER A 141 -1.05 21.41 7.58
C SER A 141 -0.33 21.92 6.33
N PHE A 142 -0.82 23.00 5.71
CA PHE A 142 -0.09 23.69 4.63
C PHE A 142 1.21 24.32 5.14
N GLU A 143 2.34 23.88 4.58
CA GLU A 143 3.63 24.59 4.57
C GLU A 143 4.04 24.76 3.10
N GLY A 144 4.54 25.95 2.78
CA GLY A 144 4.70 26.37 1.39
C GLY A 144 5.29 27.77 1.32
N THR A 145 5.72 28.16 0.12
CA THR A 145 6.31 29.47 -0.11
C THR A 145 5.24 30.43 -0.64
N ILE A 146 5.04 31.54 0.06
CA ILE A 146 4.19 32.64 -0.42
C ILE A 146 5.07 33.57 -1.26
N VAL A 147 4.78 33.68 -2.56
CA VAL A 147 5.45 34.61 -3.47
C VAL A 147 4.56 35.83 -3.66
N TRP A 148 5.12 37.02 -3.44
CA TRP A 148 4.42 38.29 -3.62
C TRP A 148 5.06 39.09 -4.75
N GLU A 149 4.25 39.40 -5.76
CA GLU A 149 4.63 40.30 -6.85
C GLU A 149 3.65 41.50 -6.90
N SER A 150 4.17 42.71 -7.10
CA SER A 150 3.34 43.91 -7.30
C SER A 150 3.70 44.58 -8.61
N GLN A 151 2.68 45.03 -9.33
CA GLN A 151 2.84 45.86 -10.54
C GLN A 151 2.90 47.37 -10.21
N ASP A 152 2.71 47.74 -8.94
CA ASP A 152 2.65 49.15 -8.51
C ASP A 152 4.08 49.73 -8.34
N LEU A 153 4.45 50.68 -9.21
CA LEU A 153 5.84 51.13 -9.42
C LEU A 153 6.39 52.13 -8.39
N HIS A 154 5.56 52.74 -7.53
CA HIS A 154 6.01 53.83 -6.66
C HIS A 154 5.34 53.82 -5.27
N GLY A 155 6.07 53.33 -4.27
CA GLY A 155 5.74 53.54 -2.84
C GLY A 155 5.69 52.29 -1.95
N LEU A 156 5.55 51.10 -2.55
CA LEU A 156 5.49 49.82 -1.82
C LEU A 156 6.80 49.02 -1.87
N VAL A 157 7.85 49.59 -2.46
CA VAL A 157 9.14 48.93 -2.65
C VAL A 157 10.12 49.40 -1.56
N SER A 158 10.56 48.48 -0.72
CA SER A 158 11.65 48.72 0.23
C SER A 158 12.98 48.71 -0.51
N ARG A 159 13.80 49.72 -0.23
CA ARG A 159 15.13 49.90 -0.85
C ARG A 159 16.25 49.08 -0.19
N ASP A 160 16.00 48.51 0.98
CA ASP A 160 16.99 47.71 1.72
C ASP A 160 16.30 46.68 2.63
N LEU A 161 16.29 45.42 2.20
CA LEU A 161 15.70 44.30 2.94
C LEU A 161 16.43 44.01 4.26
N ARG A 162 17.67 44.47 4.46
CA ARG A 162 18.42 44.28 5.72
C ARG A 162 17.85 45.08 6.88
N ARG A 163 17.01 46.08 6.60
CA ARG A 163 16.41 46.98 7.60
C ARG A 163 14.94 46.65 7.87
N VAL A 164 14.43 45.58 7.27
CA VAL A 164 13.04 45.12 7.45
C VAL A 164 13.02 44.03 8.52
N ALA A 165 12.16 44.20 9.53
CA ALA A 165 11.91 43.17 10.53
C ALA A 165 10.69 42.34 10.11
N VAL A 166 10.83 41.02 10.12
CA VAL A 166 9.71 40.10 9.92
C VAL A 166 8.92 40.00 11.21
N HIS A 167 7.61 40.23 11.15
CA HIS A 167 6.69 40.03 12.26
C HIS A 167 5.88 38.76 12.02
N ASP A 168 6.17 37.70 12.77
CA ASP A 168 5.60 36.37 12.57
C ASP A 168 4.24 36.16 13.27
N GLY A 169 3.71 37.22 13.89
CA GLY A 169 2.40 37.18 14.54
C GLY A 169 2.36 36.34 15.82
N GLY A 170 3.50 36.05 16.45
CA GLY A 170 3.56 35.30 17.71
C GLY A 170 3.80 33.80 17.54
N GLY A 171 4.51 33.40 16.48
CA GLY A 171 4.95 32.02 16.26
C GLY A 171 3.93 31.08 15.59
N VAL A 172 2.77 31.61 15.20
CA VAL A 172 1.75 30.86 14.45
C VAL A 172 2.18 30.64 13.00
N LEU A 173 2.89 31.60 12.41
CA LEU A 173 3.59 31.44 11.14
C LEU A 173 5.09 31.33 11.42
N ARG A 174 5.76 30.30 10.90
CA ARG A 174 7.22 30.21 10.98
C ARG A 174 7.82 30.73 9.68
N VAL A 175 8.27 31.99 9.69
CA VAL A 175 8.95 32.59 8.54
C VAL A 175 10.46 32.37 8.67
N THR A 176 11.07 31.71 7.69
CA THR A 176 12.53 31.50 7.66
C THR A 176 13.13 32.27 6.49
N THR A 177 14.24 32.96 6.72
CA THR A 177 15.05 33.55 5.65
C THR A 177 15.93 32.46 5.05
N THR A 178 15.73 32.17 3.77
CA THR A 178 16.57 31.20 3.05
C THR A 178 17.90 31.86 2.66
N ARG A 179 19.01 31.12 2.80
CA ARG A 179 20.34 31.62 2.41
C ARG A 179 20.49 31.65 0.89
N GLU A 180 21.33 32.56 0.42
CA GLU A 180 21.77 32.72 -0.97
C GLU A 180 22.09 31.36 -1.63
N GLY A 181 21.46 31.07 -2.77
CA GLY A 181 21.75 29.89 -3.61
C GLY A 181 20.64 28.84 -3.76
N ALA A 182 19.50 28.98 -3.08
CA ALA A 182 18.38 28.04 -3.17
C ALA A 182 17.35 28.34 -4.30
N TRP A 183 17.46 29.49 -4.98
CA TRP A 183 16.53 29.98 -6.00
C TRP A 183 17.29 30.66 -7.16
N PRO A 184 16.64 30.94 -8.31
CA PRO A 184 17.24 31.69 -9.42
C PRO A 184 17.90 33.00 -8.94
N PRO A 185 18.98 33.48 -9.59
CA PRO A 185 19.79 34.61 -9.12
C PRO A 185 19.04 35.93 -8.93
N GLU A 186 17.79 36.04 -9.38
CA GLU A 186 16.97 37.25 -9.30
C GLU A 186 16.39 37.54 -7.88
N LEU A 187 16.52 36.61 -6.91
CA LEU A 187 15.93 36.73 -5.56
C LEU A 187 16.97 36.83 -4.40
N THR A 188 18.11 37.49 -4.63
CA THR A 188 19.20 37.61 -3.63
C THR A 188 19.04 38.81 -2.67
N GLU A 189 19.74 38.76 -1.53
CA GLU A 189 19.82 39.86 -0.56
C GLU A 189 20.27 41.18 -1.21
N GLY A 190 19.59 42.30 -0.88
CA GLY A 190 19.95 43.64 -1.35
C GLY A 190 19.22 44.11 -2.63
N VAL A 191 18.28 43.31 -3.14
CA VAL A 191 17.36 43.72 -4.22
C VAL A 191 16.18 44.51 -3.63
N GLU A 192 15.67 45.48 -4.40
CA GLU A 192 14.44 46.20 -4.09
C GLU A 192 13.26 45.22 -4.04
N GLY A 193 12.59 45.11 -2.89
CA GLY A 193 11.51 44.13 -2.67
C GLY A 193 10.22 44.81 -2.22
N VAL A 194 9.07 44.25 -2.56
CA VAL A 194 7.76 44.79 -2.12
C VAL A 194 7.59 44.53 -0.63
N ALA A 195 7.44 45.60 0.17
CA ALA A 195 7.08 45.48 1.57
C ALA A 195 5.56 45.29 1.68
N GLY A 196 5.12 44.13 2.13
CA GLY A 196 3.72 43.76 2.27
C GLY A 196 3.50 42.76 3.40
N GLY A 197 2.25 42.62 3.80
CA GLY A 197 1.80 41.63 4.78
C GLY A 197 0.37 41.21 4.45
N PHE A 198 -0.03 40.04 4.93
CA PHE A 198 -1.40 39.57 4.81
C PHE A 198 -1.99 39.36 6.20
N ILE A 199 -3.32 39.44 6.28
CA ILE A 199 -4.07 39.07 7.46
C ILE A 199 -4.64 37.69 7.21
N TYR A 200 -4.50 36.80 8.17
CA TYR A 200 -5.08 35.46 8.12
C TYR A 200 -5.96 35.22 9.35
N THR A 201 -6.88 34.27 9.21
CA THR A 201 -7.70 33.77 10.30
C THR A 201 -7.56 32.27 10.31
N ILE A 202 -7.16 31.69 11.45
CA ILE A 202 -7.20 30.23 11.63
C ILE A 202 -8.64 29.87 11.99
N GLN A 203 -9.27 29.09 11.11
CA GLN A 203 -10.53 28.45 11.47
C GLN A 203 -10.26 27.36 12.51
N GLU A 204 -11.08 27.32 13.56
CA GLU A 204 -10.99 26.29 14.61
C GLU A 204 -9.64 26.23 15.36
N GLY A 205 -9.01 27.39 15.62
CA GLY A 205 -7.70 27.47 16.29
C GLY A 205 -7.61 26.74 17.64
N ASP A 206 -8.70 26.73 18.41
CA ASP A 206 -8.76 25.98 19.68
C ASP A 206 -8.66 24.45 19.46
N ALA A 207 -9.28 23.94 18.38
CA ALA A 207 -9.20 22.53 18.01
C ALA A 207 -7.79 22.17 17.51
N LEU A 208 -7.17 23.04 16.71
CA LEU A 208 -5.79 22.89 16.27
C LEU A 208 -4.81 22.82 17.45
N LEU A 209 -4.95 23.71 18.44
CA LEU A 209 -4.11 23.70 19.64
C LEU A 209 -4.30 22.40 20.46
N GLN A 210 -5.54 21.92 20.59
CA GLN A 210 -5.82 20.64 21.25
C GLN A 210 -5.19 19.45 20.49
N ASN A 211 -5.29 19.43 19.16
CA ASN A 211 -4.65 18.41 18.32
C ASN A 211 -3.13 18.44 18.48
N LEU A 212 -2.50 19.61 18.38
CA LEU A 212 -1.05 19.78 18.58
C LEU A 212 -0.58 19.30 19.95
N HIS A 213 -1.33 19.60 21.02
CA HIS A 213 -1.00 19.16 22.38
C HIS A 213 -1.15 17.65 22.57
N SER A 214 -2.13 17.03 21.92
CA SER A 214 -2.43 15.60 22.06
C SER A 214 -1.63 14.71 21.11
N ARG A 215 -1.07 15.26 20.01
CA ARG A 215 -0.35 14.52 18.96
C ARG A 215 0.77 13.62 19.48
N ALA A 216 1.62 14.13 20.39
CA ALA A 216 2.70 13.33 20.97
C ALA A 216 2.17 12.14 21.79
N GLY A 217 1.06 12.33 22.50
CA GLY A 217 0.35 11.28 23.21
C GLY A 217 -0.24 10.24 22.26
N GLN A 218 -0.98 10.70 21.25
CA GLN A 218 -1.59 9.86 20.21
C GLN A 218 -0.55 9.01 19.48
N HIS A 219 0.58 9.60 19.09
CA HIS A 219 1.68 8.87 18.46
C HIS A 219 2.28 7.81 19.40
N THR A 220 2.45 8.14 20.68
CA THR A 220 2.93 7.17 21.69
C THR A 220 1.94 6.02 21.88
N ASP A 221 0.65 6.32 21.94
CA ASP A 221 -0.43 5.34 22.05
C ASP A 221 -0.51 4.46 20.79
N HIS A 222 -0.37 5.04 19.60
CA HIS A 222 -0.32 4.32 18.33
C HIS A 222 0.85 3.33 18.30
N LEU A 223 2.07 3.79 18.63
CA LEU A 223 3.24 2.92 18.73
C LEU A 223 3.07 1.81 19.78
N ARG A 224 2.39 2.10 20.90
CA ARG A 224 2.08 1.07 21.90
C ARG A 224 1.13 0.02 21.32
N ASN A 225 0.05 0.45 20.64
CA ASN A 225 -0.92 -0.46 20.03
C ASN A 225 -0.29 -1.31 18.92
N LEU A 226 0.65 -0.76 18.15
CA LEU A 226 1.43 -1.52 17.17
C LEU A 226 2.32 -2.59 17.82
N ARG A 227 2.84 -2.29 19.01
CA ARG A 227 3.68 -3.17 19.82
C ARG A 227 2.91 -4.22 20.60
N GLU A 228 1.57 -4.14 20.67
CA GLU A 228 0.72 -5.26 21.10
C GLU A 228 0.72 -6.38 20.04
N GLU A 229 1.92 -6.80 19.62
CA GLU A 229 2.18 -7.96 18.76
C GLU A 229 1.84 -9.27 19.47
N ASP A 230 1.60 -9.23 20.79
CA ASP A 230 1.29 -10.38 21.62
C ASP A 230 0.07 -11.15 21.11
N LEU A 231 -1.01 -10.46 20.74
CA LEU A 231 -2.24 -11.11 20.27
C LEU A 231 -2.05 -11.81 18.92
N LEU A 232 -1.35 -11.17 17.99
CA LEU A 232 -1.15 -11.72 16.65
C LEU A 232 -0.12 -12.86 16.65
N GLN A 233 0.92 -12.77 17.48
CA GLN A 233 1.87 -13.85 17.68
C GLN A 233 1.26 -15.03 18.43
N GLU A 234 0.39 -14.77 19.42
CA GLU A 234 -0.41 -15.80 20.09
C GLU A 234 -1.36 -16.48 19.10
N GLU A 235 -2.08 -15.71 18.29
CA GLU A 235 -2.96 -16.24 17.23
C GLU A 235 -2.17 -17.14 16.27
N SER A 236 -1.02 -16.66 15.79
CA SER A 236 -0.14 -17.43 14.90
C SER A 236 0.33 -18.73 15.55
N SER A 237 0.75 -18.67 16.81
CA SER A 237 1.22 -19.84 17.57
C SER A 237 0.11 -20.85 17.84
N ARG A 238 -1.11 -20.37 18.07
CA ARG A 238 -2.29 -21.20 18.36
C ARG A 238 -2.81 -21.92 17.12
N HIS A 239 -2.85 -21.25 15.98
CA HIS A 239 -3.49 -21.77 14.77
C HIS A 239 -2.52 -22.33 13.74
N GLY A 240 -1.27 -21.86 13.70
CA GLY A 240 -0.25 -22.31 12.76
C GLY A 240 -0.61 -22.06 11.29
N ASP A 241 -1.57 -21.18 11.02
CA ASP A 241 -2.12 -20.88 9.69
C ASP A 241 -1.72 -19.48 9.18
N ILE A 242 -0.87 -18.75 9.90
CA ILE A 242 -0.38 -17.43 9.50
C ILE A 242 1.04 -17.54 8.91
N VAL A 243 1.28 -16.80 7.83
CA VAL A 243 2.60 -16.56 7.23
C VAL A 243 2.89 -15.07 7.31
N PHE A 244 3.87 -14.71 8.15
CA PHE A 244 4.40 -13.35 8.18
C PHE A 244 5.39 -13.17 7.03
N VAL A 245 5.17 -12.14 6.22
CA VAL A 245 6.06 -11.75 5.11
C VAL A 245 6.69 -10.39 5.39
N ASP A 246 7.96 -10.20 5.02
CA ASP A 246 8.70 -8.98 5.36
C ASP A 246 8.26 -7.77 4.51
N VAL A 247 7.18 -7.14 4.95
CA VAL A 247 6.62 -5.87 4.45
C VAL A 247 5.95 -5.13 5.60
N VAL A 248 5.74 -3.82 5.42
CA VAL A 248 4.81 -3.05 6.24
C VAL A 248 3.39 -3.39 5.77
N ASP A 249 2.50 -3.76 6.68
CA ASP A 249 1.14 -4.20 6.32
C ASP A 249 0.23 -2.99 6.06
N ILE A 250 0.39 -2.39 4.89
CA ILE A 250 -0.41 -1.28 4.35
C ILE A 250 -0.93 -1.65 2.96
N TYR A 251 -1.96 -0.93 2.49
CA TYR A 251 -2.62 -1.24 1.23
C TYR A 251 -1.66 -1.15 0.03
N TRP A 252 -0.80 -0.12 -0.05
CA TRP A 252 0.14 0.03 -1.18
C TRP A 252 1.21 -1.06 -1.26
N ASP A 253 1.49 -1.76 -0.15
CA ASP A 253 2.48 -2.84 -0.10
C ASP A 253 1.87 -4.23 -0.31
N VAL A 254 0.56 -4.34 -0.54
CA VAL A 254 -0.12 -5.62 -0.82
C VAL A 254 0.48 -6.37 -2.02
N PRO A 255 0.88 -5.72 -3.14
CA PRO A 255 1.59 -6.44 -4.22
C PRO A 255 2.94 -7.03 -3.76
N THR A 256 3.70 -6.29 -2.94
CA THR A 256 4.98 -6.77 -2.37
C THR A 256 4.73 -7.94 -1.40
N LYS A 257 3.68 -7.83 -0.58
CA LYS A 257 3.20 -8.88 0.32
C LYS A 257 2.90 -10.17 -0.43
N LEU A 258 2.20 -10.08 -1.56
CA LEU A 258 1.89 -11.23 -2.41
C LEU A 258 3.14 -11.88 -3.00
N LEU A 259 4.06 -11.07 -3.54
CA LEU A 259 5.33 -11.56 -4.09
C LEU A 259 6.18 -12.29 -3.04
N ASN A 260 6.24 -11.77 -1.83
CA ASN A 260 6.93 -12.43 -0.71
C ASN A 260 6.22 -13.72 -0.28
N PHE A 261 4.88 -13.78 -0.35
CA PHE A 261 4.14 -15.02 -0.13
C PHE A 261 4.44 -16.07 -1.20
N TYR A 262 4.58 -15.68 -2.47
CA TYR A 262 4.98 -16.61 -3.54
C TYR A 262 6.36 -17.20 -3.30
N LYS A 263 7.34 -16.41 -2.83
CA LYS A 263 8.64 -16.93 -2.39
C LYS A 263 8.49 -17.96 -1.29
N TRP A 264 7.82 -17.59 -0.20
CA TRP A 264 7.59 -18.50 0.93
C TRP A 264 6.91 -19.79 0.47
N THR A 265 5.89 -19.70 -0.38
CA THR A 265 5.13 -20.86 -0.84
C THR A 265 6.00 -21.82 -1.65
N VAL A 266 6.84 -21.30 -2.55
CA VAL A 266 7.77 -22.09 -3.37
C VAL A 266 8.89 -22.72 -2.55
N GLU A 267 9.35 -22.06 -1.49
CA GLU A 267 10.42 -22.54 -0.61
C GLU A 267 9.91 -23.56 0.43
N ALA A 268 8.70 -23.33 0.99
CA ALA A 268 8.17 -24.13 2.08
C ALA A 268 7.33 -25.32 1.63
N THR A 269 6.76 -25.30 0.42
CA THR A 269 5.73 -26.25 -0.01
C THR A 269 5.97 -26.79 -1.43
N SER A 270 5.42 -27.97 -1.70
CA SER A 270 5.28 -28.50 -3.07
C SER A 270 3.81 -28.46 -3.44
N PHE A 271 3.45 -27.87 -4.60
CA PHE A 271 2.05 -27.69 -4.96
C PHE A 271 1.79 -27.67 -6.47
N ASP A 272 0.55 -27.99 -6.89
CA ASP A 272 0.13 -27.90 -8.30
C ASP A 272 -0.39 -26.50 -8.67
N LEU A 273 -1.25 -25.94 -7.81
CA LEU A 273 -1.95 -24.67 -8.03
C LEU A 273 -1.91 -23.79 -6.77
N LEU A 274 -1.93 -22.48 -6.96
CA LEU A 274 -2.10 -21.49 -5.91
C LEU A 274 -3.40 -20.74 -6.13
N LEU A 275 -4.24 -20.65 -5.11
CA LEU A 275 -5.42 -19.80 -5.06
C LEU A 275 -5.10 -18.57 -4.20
N LYS A 276 -5.20 -17.37 -4.78
CA LYS A 276 -5.18 -16.11 -4.01
C LYS A 276 -6.62 -15.65 -3.76
N THR A 277 -6.91 -15.19 -2.56
CA THR A 277 -8.16 -14.55 -2.16
C THR A 277 -7.90 -13.53 -1.04
N ASP A 278 -8.88 -12.70 -0.72
CA ASP A 278 -8.86 -11.81 0.44
C ASP A 278 -9.67 -12.39 1.62
N ASP A 279 -9.44 -11.86 2.83
CA ASP A 279 -10.08 -12.33 4.06
C ASP A 279 -11.54 -11.90 4.23
N ASN A 280 -12.03 -11.03 3.34
CA ASN A 280 -13.42 -10.57 3.28
C ASN A 280 -14.23 -11.25 2.15
N CYS A 281 -13.74 -12.38 1.64
CA CYS A 281 -14.36 -13.11 0.53
C CYS A 281 -15.07 -14.39 0.97
N TYR A 282 -16.27 -14.61 0.44
CA TYR A 282 -16.91 -15.93 0.42
C TYR A 282 -16.18 -16.81 -0.62
N ILE A 283 -15.81 -18.05 -0.27
CA ILE A 283 -15.05 -18.96 -1.15
C ILE A 283 -15.60 -20.38 -1.08
N TYR A 284 -16.16 -20.89 -2.18
CA TYR A 284 -16.66 -22.26 -2.26
C TYR A 284 -15.62 -23.24 -2.85
N LEU A 285 -14.68 -23.67 -2.00
CA LEU A 285 -13.53 -24.51 -2.41
C LEU A 285 -13.93 -25.82 -3.10
N GLU A 286 -14.97 -26.51 -2.63
CA GLU A 286 -15.41 -27.79 -3.23
C GLU A 286 -15.78 -27.62 -4.72
N ALA A 287 -16.59 -26.60 -5.04
CA ALA A 287 -16.96 -26.31 -6.41
C ALA A 287 -15.76 -25.87 -7.26
N MET A 288 -14.81 -25.13 -6.69
CA MET A 288 -13.56 -24.77 -7.37
C MET A 288 -12.75 -26.02 -7.71
N PHE A 289 -12.58 -26.95 -6.77
CA PHE A 289 -11.85 -28.20 -6.98
C PHE A 289 -12.48 -29.08 -8.05
N ASN A 290 -13.80 -29.28 -8.00
CA ASN A 290 -14.52 -30.03 -9.02
C ASN A 290 -14.29 -29.41 -10.41
N ARG A 291 -14.29 -28.08 -10.52
CA ARG A 291 -13.98 -27.38 -11.78
C ARG A 291 -12.54 -27.50 -12.22
N ILE A 292 -11.56 -27.45 -11.32
CA ILE A 292 -10.15 -27.66 -11.63
C ILE A 292 -9.96 -29.02 -12.30
N VAL A 293 -10.57 -30.06 -11.73
CA VAL A 293 -10.53 -31.43 -12.26
C VAL A 293 -11.26 -31.52 -13.61
N HIS A 294 -12.49 -30.99 -13.72
CA HIS A 294 -13.31 -31.10 -14.94
C HIS A 294 -12.82 -30.26 -16.11
N ARG A 295 -12.34 -29.03 -15.88
CA ARG A 295 -11.89 -28.12 -16.95
C ARG A 295 -10.50 -28.44 -17.47
N THR A 296 -9.85 -29.47 -16.91
CA THR A 296 -8.46 -29.79 -17.20
C THR A 296 -7.62 -28.52 -17.11
N LEU A 297 -7.75 -27.80 -15.99
CA LEU A 297 -6.84 -26.69 -15.63
C LEU A 297 -5.46 -27.26 -15.28
N GLN A 298 -4.94 -28.09 -16.18
CA GLN A 298 -3.71 -28.84 -16.09
C GLN A 298 -2.78 -28.27 -17.15
N GLY A 299 -1.60 -27.86 -16.70
CA GLY A 299 -0.61 -27.23 -17.55
C GLY A 299 0.23 -26.24 -16.75
N PRO A 300 1.45 -25.94 -17.22
CA PRO A 300 2.38 -25.10 -16.46
C PRO A 300 2.02 -23.60 -16.50
N SER A 301 1.06 -23.19 -17.33
CA SER A 301 0.77 -21.78 -17.62
C SER A 301 -0.74 -21.47 -17.66
N VAL A 302 -1.41 -21.76 -16.55
CA VAL A 302 -2.83 -21.46 -16.28
C VAL A 302 -2.96 -20.26 -15.35
N TRP A 303 -3.88 -19.36 -15.70
CA TRP A 303 -4.42 -18.31 -14.83
C TRP A 303 -5.95 -18.27 -14.95
N TRP A 304 -6.67 -18.57 -13.88
CA TRP A 304 -8.12 -18.76 -13.88
C TRP A 304 -8.80 -17.82 -12.87
N GLY A 305 -9.82 -17.11 -13.33
CA GLY A 305 -10.59 -16.14 -12.54
C GLY A 305 -11.57 -15.38 -13.44
N ASN A 306 -12.11 -14.27 -12.94
CA ASN A 306 -12.91 -13.34 -13.73
C ASN A 306 -12.06 -12.11 -14.05
N PHE A 307 -11.81 -11.84 -15.32
CA PHE A 307 -10.87 -10.81 -15.76
C PHE A 307 -11.57 -9.53 -16.22
N ARG A 308 -11.08 -8.39 -15.71
CA ARG A 308 -11.36 -7.07 -16.30
C ARG A 308 -10.39 -6.82 -17.45
N LEU A 309 -10.90 -6.27 -18.56
CA LEU A 309 -10.14 -5.99 -19.78
C LEU A 309 -10.26 -4.51 -20.11
N ASN A 310 -9.18 -3.90 -20.60
CA ASN A 310 -9.16 -2.50 -21.04
C ASN A 310 -9.72 -1.53 -19.98
N TRP A 311 -9.49 -1.83 -18.70
CA TRP A 311 -9.94 -0.97 -17.61
C TRP A 311 -9.13 0.32 -17.63
N ALA A 312 -9.80 1.46 -17.59
CA ALA A 312 -9.14 2.76 -17.58
C ALA A 312 -8.34 2.93 -16.29
N VAL A 313 -7.18 3.56 -16.41
CA VAL A 313 -6.31 3.83 -15.26
C VAL A 313 -6.91 4.99 -14.48
N ASP A 314 -7.32 4.72 -13.25
CA ASP A 314 -7.76 5.75 -12.33
C ASP A 314 -6.59 6.70 -12.02
N ARG A 315 -6.79 7.99 -12.30
CA ARG A 315 -5.79 9.04 -12.02
C ARG A 315 -6.13 9.84 -10.78
N THR A 316 -7.17 9.46 -10.05
CA THR A 316 -7.67 10.12 -8.84
C THR A 316 -8.36 9.12 -7.91
N GLY A 317 -8.44 9.44 -6.62
CA GLY A 317 -9.16 8.63 -5.63
C GLY A 317 -8.36 7.43 -5.13
N LYS A 318 -9.04 6.52 -4.44
CA LYS A 318 -8.41 5.36 -3.76
C LYS A 318 -7.51 4.51 -4.67
N TRP A 319 -7.91 4.34 -5.93
CA TRP A 319 -7.26 3.46 -6.90
C TRP A 319 -6.32 4.23 -7.85
N GLN A 320 -5.93 5.45 -7.48
CA GLN A 320 -5.09 6.32 -8.28
C GLN A 320 -3.72 5.70 -8.55
N GLU A 321 -3.37 5.59 -9.82
CA GLU A 321 -2.06 5.15 -10.27
C GLU A 321 -1.43 6.21 -11.17
N LEU A 322 -0.38 6.86 -10.67
CA LEU A 322 0.30 7.97 -11.35
C LEU A 322 1.47 7.50 -12.21
N GLU A 323 2.09 6.36 -11.87
CA GLU A 323 3.32 5.92 -12.51
C GLU A 323 3.09 4.98 -13.70
N TYR A 324 1.90 4.41 -13.83
CA TYR A 324 1.60 3.51 -14.95
C TYR A 324 1.39 4.31 -16.26
N PRO A 325 2.19 4.03 -17.31
CA PRO A 325 2.29 4.90 -18.48
C PRO A 325 1.14 4.74 -19.49
N SER A 326 0.41 3.62 -19.44
CA SER A 326 -0.70 3.36 -20.36
C SER A 326 -1.99 4.02 -19.85
N PRO A 327 -2.94 4.39 -20.73
CA PRO A 327 -4.27 4.85 -20.32
C PRO A 327 -5.18 3.72 -19.83
N ALA A 328 -4.85 2.46 -20.12
CA ALA A 328 -5.62 1.29 -19.71
C ALA A 328 -4.71 0.16 -19.20
N TYR A 329 -5.18 -0.55 -18.19
CA TYR A 329 -4.48 -1.69 -17.61
C TYR A 329 -4.51 -2.92 -18.53
N SER A 330 -3.45 -3.72 -18.44
CA SER A 330 -3.46 -5.11 -18.91
C SER A 330 -4.57 -5.89 -18.21
N ALA A 331 -4.98 -7.02 -18.79
CA ALA A 331 -6.01 -7.86 -18.17
C ALA A 331 -5.61 -8.28 -16.75
N PHE A 332 -6.49 -8.05 -15.77
CA PHE A 332 -6.32 -8.46 -14.38
C PHE A 332 -7.56 -9.19 -13.86
N ALA A 333 -7.36 -10.12 -12.94
CA ALA A 333 -8.46 -10.83 -12.28
C ALA A 333 -9.10 -9.93 -11.21
N CYS A 334 -10.39 -10.07 -10.96
CA CYS A 334 -11.07 -9.33 -9.89
C CYS A 334 -10.61 -9.79 -8.49
N GLY A 335 -10.67 -8.89 -7.52
CA GLY A 335 -10.17 -9.11 -6.16
C GLY A 335 -10.83 -10.22 -5.33
N SER A 336 -11.95 -10.81 -5.78
CA SER A 336 -12.53 -11.99 -5.12
C SER A 336 -11.68 -13.25 -5.23
N GLY A 337 -10.65 -13.24 -6.08
CA GLY A 337 -9.60 -14.23 -6.11
C GLY A 337 -9.31 -14.79 -7.51
N TYR A 338 -8.26 -15.59 -7.58
CA TYR A 338 -7.83 -16.25 -8.80
C TYR A 338 -6.94 -17.46 -8.51
N VAL A 339 -6.87 -18.38 -9.46
CA VAL A 339 -5.99 -19.55 -9.41
C VAL A 339 -4.85 -19.39 -10.42
N VAL A 340 -3.63 -19.66 -9.97
CA VAL A 340 -2.40 -19.64 -10.78
C VAL A 340 -1.70 -20.98 -10.66
N SER A 341 -1.17 -21.46 -11.77
CA SER A 341 -0.33 -22.67 -11.82
C SER A 341 1.15 -22.39 -11.48
N ARG A 342 2.08 -23.17 -12.04
CA ARG A 342 3.54 -23.09 -11.80
C ARG A 342 4.17 -21.74 -12.13
N ILE A 343 3.44 -20.81 -12.76
CA ILE A 343 3.87 -19.41 -12.97
C ILE A 343 4.30 -18.75 -11.64
N VAL A 344 3.73 -19.17 -10.51
CA VAL A 344 4.14 -18.72 -9.17
C VAL A 344 5.64 -18.87 -8.93
N HIS A 345 6.28 -19.93 -9.45
CA HIS A 345 7.74 -20.09 -9.35
C HIS A 345 8.51 -18.98 -10.07
N TRP A 346 8.03 -18.58 -11.24
CA TRP A 346 8.64 -17.50 -12.00
C TRP A 346 8.46 -16.15 -11.28
N LEU A 347 7.25 -15.89 -10.76
CA LEU A 347 6.96 -14.67 -9.99
C LEU A 347 7.84 -14.60 -8.72
N ALA A 348 7.94 -15.69 -7.98
CA ALA A 348 8.81 -15.81 -6.80
C ALA A 348 10.28 -15.54 -7.14
N SER A 349 10.80 -16.17 -8.21
CA SER A 349 12.20 -16.04 -8.64
C SER A 349 12.54 -14.63 -9.14
N ASN A 350 11.55 -13.88 -9.63
CA ASN A 350 11.73 -12.55 -10.20
C ASN A 350 11.23 -11.43 -9.28
N SER A 351 10.82 -11.74 -8.05
CA SER A 351 10.08 -10.78 -7.22
C SER A 351 10.80 -9.45 -7.00
N GLY A 352 12.15 -9.46 -6.90
CA GLY A 352 12.94 -8.24 -6.71
C GLY A 352 13.14 -7.39 -7.97
N ARG A 353 12.63 -7.85 -9.12
CA ARG A 353 12.72 -7.17 -10.43
C ARG A 353 11.36 -6.72 -10.95
N LEU A 354 10.28 -7.21 -10.35
CA LEU A 354 8.92 -6.88 -10.74
C LEU A 354 8.52 -5.56 -10.10
N LYS A 355 8.21 -4.56 -10.92
CA LYS A 355 7.67 -3.29 -10.43
C LYS A 355 6.28 -3.52 -9.86
N THR A 356 6.07 -3.07 -8.62
CA THR A 356 4.77 -3.04 -7.95
C THR A 356 4.05 -1.72 -8.28
N TYR A 357 2.74 -1.79 -8.40
CA TYR A 357 1.83 -0.66 -8.57
C TYR A 357 0.88 -0.60 -7.37
N GLN A 358 0.11 0.46 -7.22
CA GLN A 358 -0.69 0.67 -6.01
C GLN A 358 -1.63 -0.51 -5.68
N ASP A 359 -2.28 -1.07 -6.70
CA ASP A 359 -3.23 -2.16 -6.57
C ASP A 359 -2.60 -3.53 -6.90
N GLU A 360 -2.89 -4.55 -6.09
CA GLU A 360 -2.34 -5.90 -6.25
C GLU A 360 -2.89 -6.62 -7.48
N ASP A 361 -4.19 -6.55 -7.74
CA ASP A 361 -4.81 -7.24 -8.88
C ASP A 361 -4.24 -6.67 -10.18
N VAL A 362 -4.13 -5.34 -10.26
CA VAL A 362 -3.51 -4.62 -11.39
C VAL A 362 -2.03 -4.99 -11.54
N SER A 363 -1.26 -4.98 -10.44
CA SER A 363 0.15 -5.37 -10.45
C SER A 363 0.32 -6.78 -11.00
N MET A 364 -0.49 -7.72 -10.52
CA MET A 364 -0.52 -9.10 -10.98
C MET A 364 -0.84 -9.18 -12.48
N GLY A 365 -1.81 -8.41 -12.97
CA GLY A 365 -2.13 -8.34 -14.40
C GLY A 365 -1.00 -7.82 -15.27
N ILE A 366 -0.24 -6.83 -14.79
CA ILE A 366 0.92 -6.28 -15.50
C ILE A 366 2.05 -7.31 -15.55
N TRP A 367 2.33 -8.03 -14.46
CA TRP A 367 3.32 -9.11 -14.47
C TRP A 367 2.91 -10.25 -15.40
N MET A 368 1.63 -10.62 -15.37
CA MET A 368 1.08 -11.66 -16.24
C MET A 368 1.11 -11.26 -17.73
N ALA A 369 1.04 -9.98 -18.06
CA ALA A 369 1.18 -9.51 -19.43
C ALA A 369 2.57 -9.82 -20.03
N ALA A 370 3.62 -9.80 -19.21
CA ALA A 370 4.97 -10.17 -19.64
C ALA A 370 5.14 -11.69 -19.83
N ILE A 371 4.40 -12.50 -19.06
CA ILE A 371 4.48 -13.97 -19.07
C ILE A 371 3.59 -14.56 -20.17
N GLY A 372 2.42 -13.96 -20.41
CA GLY A 372 1.44 -14.40 -21.39
C GLY A 372 0.80 -15.76 -21.08
N PRO A 373 0.23 -16.00 -19.88
CA PRO A 373 -0.38 -17.28 -19.55
C PRO A 373 -1.70 -17.50 -20.27
N LYS A 374 -2.15 -18.77 -20.32
CA LYS A 374 -3.50 -19.09 -20.77
C LYS A 374 -4.51 -18.63 -19.70
N ARG A 375 -5.22 -17.55 -20.02
CA ARG A 375 -6.30 -17.00 -19.19
C ARG A 375 -7.58 -17.82 -19.38
N TYR A 376 -8.18 -18.22 -18.27
CA TYR A 376 -9.48 -18.89 -18.24
C TYR A 376 -10.50 -17.95 -17.60
N GLN A 377 -11.36 -17.34 -18.42
CA GLN A 377 -12.44 -16.48 -17.95
C GLN A 377 -13.57 -17.32 -17.34
N ASP A 378 -13.97 -17.03 -16.10
CA ASP A 378 -15.11 -17.67 -15.44
C ASP A 378 -15.89 -16.65 -14.60
N SER A 379 -17.11 -16.33 -15.02
CA SER A 379 -17.96 -15.29 -14.40
C SER A 379 -18.51 -15.69 -13.03
N LEU A 380 -18.32 -16.93 -12.59
CA LEU A 380 -18.71 -17.35 -11.24
C LEU A 380 -17.77 -16.84 -10.15
N TRP A 381 -16.61 -16.28 -10.52
CA TRP A 381 -15.85 -15.43 -9.61
C TRP A 381 -16.49 -14.04 -9.66
N LEU A 382 -17.31 -13.71 -8.66
CA LEU A 382 -18.04 -12.45 -8.66
C LEU A 382 -17.06 -11.32 -8.37
N CYS A 383 -17.13 -10.23 -9.15
CA CYS A 383 -16.21 -9.10 -9.01
C CYS A 383 -16.68 -8.05 -8.00
N GLU A 384 -17.95 -8.12 -7.61
CA GLU A 384 -18.63 -7.17 -6.75
C GLU A 384 -19.42 -7.92 -5.69
N LYS A 385 -19.80 -7.22 -4.62
CA LYS A 385 -20.65 -7.75 -3.56
C LYS A 385 -22.06 -8.02 -4.07
N THR A 386 -22.28 -9.18 -4.65
CA THR A 386 -23.60 -9.67 -5.05
C THR A 386 -23.88 -11.00 -4.39
N CYS A 387 -25.11 -11.17 -3.90
CA CYS A 387 -25.54 -12.44 -3.35
C CYS A 387 -26.11 -13.31 -4.47
N GLU A 388 -25.21 -13.95 -5.21
CA GLU A 388 -25.52 -14.90 -6.28
C GLU A 388 -24.74 -16.20 -6.06
N THR A 389 -25.22 -17.31 -6.62
CA THR A 389 -24.53 -18.60 -6.55
C THR A 389 -23.25 -18.55 -7.39
N GLY A 390 -22.11 -18.29 -6.74
CA GLY A 390 -20.78 -18.20 -7.34
C GLY A 390 -19.75 -19.16 -6.74
N LEU A 391 -18.54 -19.10 -7.27
CA LEU A 391 -17.33 -19.70 -6.67
C LEU A 391 -16.76 -18.80 -5.59
N SER A 392 -16.76 -17.49 -5.83
CA SER A 392 -16.29 -16.48 -4.89
C SER A 392 -17.13 -15.22 -4.95
N SER A 393 -17.17 -14.46 -3.86
CA SER A 393 -17.76 -13.12 -3.81
C SER A 393 -17.08 -12.27 -2.74
N PRO A 394 -16.72 -10.99 -3.01
CA PRO A 394 -15.90 -10.18 -2.11
C PRO A 394 -16.70 -9.19 -1.24
N GLN A 395 -15.98 -8.46 -0.38
CA GLN A 395 -16.46 -7.27 0.36
C GLN A 395 -17.51 -7.52 1.47
N TYR A 396 -17.38 -8.64 2.18
CA TYR A 396 -18.26 -8.96 3.31
C TYR A 396 -17.62 -8.64 4.67
N SER A 397 -18.44 -8.19 5.61
CA SER A 397 -18.08 -8.13 7.03
C SER A 397 -17.99 -9.54 7.64
N PRO A 398 -17.37 -9.71 8.83
CA PRO A 398 -17.33 -11.00 9.52
C PRO A 398 -18.73 -11.62 9.71
N GLN A 399 -19.70 -10.82 10.12
CA GLN A 399 -21.07 -11.30 10.34
C GLN A 399 -21.73 -11.77 9.04
N GLU A 400 -21.61 -10.99 7.96
CA GLU A 400 -22.17 -11.38 6.66
C GLU A 400 -21.53 -12.65 6.12
N LEU A 401 -20.21 -12.82 6.23
CA LEU A 401 -19.52 -14.05 5.81
C LEU A 401 -20.01 -15.27 6.61
N ALA A 402 -20.19 -15.11 7.92
CA ALA A 402 -20.71 -16.17 8.77
C ALA A 402 -22.14 -16.55 8.37
N ASP A 403 -22.99 -15.56 8.06
CA ASP A 403 -24.36 -15.80 7.62
C ASP A 403 -24.45 -16.48 6.26
N LEU A 404 -23.64 -16.08 5.27
CA LEU A 404 -23.58 -16.75 3.97
C LEU A 404 -23.23 -18.24 4.10
N TRP A 405 -22.26 -18.56 4.96
CA TRP A 405 -21.86 -19.95 5.20
C TRP A 405 -22.90 -20.73 5.99
N ARG A 406 -23.53 -20.11 6.99
CA ARG A 406 -24.64 -20.71 7.72
C ARG A 406 -25.80 -21.07 6.78
N LEU A 407 -26.18 -20.16 5.88
CA LEU A 407 -27.21 -20.41 4.87
C LEU A 407 -26.78 -21.52 3.90
N LYS A 408 -25.53 -21.49 3.43
CA LYS A 408 -24.98 -22.53 2.56
C LYS A 408 -25.04 -23.92 3.21
N GLU A 409 -24.70 -24.04 4.48
CA GLU A 409 -24.72 -25.30 5.22
C GLU A 409 -26.15 -25.80 5.48
N LEU A 410 -27.08 -24.91 5.78
CA LEU A 410 -28.48 -25.27 6.09
C LEU A 410 -29.29 -25.60 4.84
N CYS A 411 -29.10 -24.84 3.76
CA CYS A 411 -30.01 -24.79 2.63
C CYS A 411 -29.36 -25.14 1.29
N GLY A 412 -28.03 -25.26 1.25
CA GLY A 412 -27.27 -25.54 0.03
C GLY A 412 -27.02 -24.30 -0.85
N ASP A 413 -27.58 -23.15 -0.50
CA ASP A 413 -27.37 -21.86 -1.19
C ASP A 413 -26.95 -20.78 -0.18
N PRO A 414 -25.92 -19.96 -0.48
CA PRO A 414 -25.41 -18.97 0.46
C PRO A 414 -26.32 -17.73 0.61
N CYS A 415 -27.30 -17.55 -0.25
CA CYS A 415 -28.10 -16.32 -0.35
C CYS A 415 -29.56 -16.52 0.02
N HIS A 416 -30.10 -17.70 -0.26
CA HIS A 416 -31.52 -17.99 -0.02
C HIS A 416 -31.70 -19.34 0.67
N CYS A 417 -32.59 -19.34 1.66
CA CYS A 417 -33.19 -20.56 2.18
C CYS A 417 -34.65 -20.53 1.79
N GLU A 418 -35.08 -21.37 0.84
CA GLU A 418 -36.50 -21.59 0.67
C GLU A 418 -37.05 -22.18 1.98
N ALA A 419 -38.10 -21.55 2.52
CA ALA A 419 -38.80 -22.08 3.68
C ALA A 419 -39.36 -23.46 3.29
N ARG A 420 -38.77 -24.52 3.86
CA ARG A 420 -39.23 -25.90 3.66
C ARG A 420 -40.61 -26.12 4.23
#